data_AF-A0A3D2UXA7-F1
#
_entry.id   AF-A0A3D2UXA7-F1
#
_cell.length_a   1.000
_cell.length_b   1.000
_cell.length_c   1.000
_cell.angle_alpha   90.00
_cell.angle_beta   90.00
_cell.angle_gamma   90.00
#
_symmetry.space_group_name_H-M   'P 1'
#
loop_
_entity.id
_entity.type
_entity.pdbx_description
1 polymer ?
#
loop_
_entity_poly.entity_id
_entity_poly.type
_entity_poly.pdbx_seq_one_letter_code
_entity_poly.pdbx_strand_id
1 'polypeptide(L)'
;FMFFMCFRAAFGIQNGHEERNINVLNSSMKKFIRNHIGRWGPLFCIFTSRKAERGLYKDIVDILAIFLRNESHLLDINPVKVEEPEYRSLSYSMENDLVANAPSECEPR
;
A
#
# COMPACT_ATOMS: atom_id res chain seq x y z
N PHE A 1 6.17 -2.20 -8.15
CA PHE A 1 5.48 -1.24 -9.03
C PHE A 1 6.16 0.13 -9.03
N MET A 2 6.15 0.88 -7.92
CA MET A 2 6.74 2.24 -7.86
C MET A 2 8.18 2.32 -8.39
N PHE A 3 9.08 1.42 -7.93
CA PHE A 3 10.46 1.33 -8.44
C PHE A 3 10.54 1.31 -9.97
N PHE A 4 9.74 0.45 -10.62
CA PHE A 4 9.72 0.33 -12.08
C PHE A 4 9.27 1.63 -12.76
N MET A 5 8.28 2.31 -12.18
CA MET A 5 7.77 3.58 -12.72
C MET A 5 8.80 4.70 -12.59
N CYS A 6 9.44 4.82 -11.42
CA CYS A 6 10.54 5.77 -11.19
C CYS A 6 11.71 5.50 -12.14
N PHE A 7 12.11 4.25 -12.30
CA PHE A 7 13.19 3.85 -13.19
C PHE A 7 12.88 4.22 -14.65
N ARG A 8 11.67 3.92 -15.14
CA ARG A 8 11.26 4.29 -16.50
C ARG A 8 11.16 5.80 -16.69
N ALA A 9 10.71 6.54 -15.68
CA ALA A 9 10.65 8.00 -15.75
C ALA A 9 12.05 8.59 -15.84
N ALA A 10 12.99 8.13 -15.00
CA ALA A 10 14.39 8.54 -15.04
C ALA A 10 15.04 8.22 -16.40
N PHE A 11 14.82 7.01 -16.92
CA PHE A 11 15.28 6.63 -18.26
C PHE A 11 14.72 7.55 -19.35
N GLY A 12 13.41 7.85 -19.31
CA GLY A 12 12.77 8.72 -20.29
C GLY A 12 13.32 10.15 -20.26
N ILE A 13 13.56 10.69 -19.06
CA ILE A 13 14.20 12.02 -18.87
C ILE A 13 15.60 12.02 -19.47
N GLN A 14 16.41 11.01 -19.14
CA GLN A 14 17.81 10.94 -19.58
C GLN A 14 17.96 10.79 -21.11
N ASN A 15 17.00 10.14 -21.77
CA ASN A 15 17.03 9.87 -23.21
C ASN A 15 16.19 10.86 -24.03
N GLY A 16 15.72 11.96 -23.44
CA GLY A 16 14.98 12.99 -24.17
C GLY A 16 13.64 12.52 -24.74
N HIS A 17 12.97 11.57 -24.05
CA HIS A 17 11.62 11.18 -24.44
C HIS A 17 10.64 12.35 -24.28
N GLU A 18 9.59 12.36 -25.10
CA GLU A 18 8.53 13.36 -25.02
C GLU A 18 7.95 13.46 -23.60
N GLU A 19 7.71 14.70 -23.16
CA GLU A 19 7.17 15.01 -21.83
C GLU A 19 5.86 14.26 -21.56
N ARG A 20 5.03 14.07 -22.60
CA ARG A 20 3.78 13.29 -22.52
C ARG A 20 4.02 11.88 -21.98
N ASN A 21 5.08 11.21 -22.42
CA ASN A 21 5.39 9.84 -21.99
C ASN A 21 5.81 9.81 -20.51
N ILE A 22 6.58 10.81 -20.07
CA ILE A 22 6.98 10.97 -18.66
C ILE A 22 5.74 11.27 -17.80
N ASN A 23 4.84 12.12 -18.28
CA ASN A 23 3.60 12.50 -17.58
C ASN A 23 2.64 11.32 -17.40
N VAL A 24 2.59 10.38 -18.34
CA VAL A 24 1.83 9.12 -18.17
C VAL A 24 2.38 8.29 -17.00
N LEU A 25 3.71 8.21 -16.87
CA LEU A 25 4.36 7.49 -15.76
C LEU A 25 4.08 8.16 -14.41
N ASN A 26 4.25 9.49 -14.33
CA ASN A 26 3.93 10.27 -13.14
C ASN A 26 2.46 10.14 -12.72
N SER A 27 1.54 10.23 -13.67
CA SER A 27 0.10 10.08 -13.41
C SER A 27 -0.24 8.68 -12.90
N SER A 28 0.45 7.66 -13.41
CA SER A 28 0.28 6.27 -12.99
C SER A 28 0.82 6.02 -11.58
N MET A 29 1.96 6.63 -11.21
CA MET A 29 2.46 6.63 -9.83
C MET A 29 1.47 7.29 -8.87
N LYS A 30 0.96 8.48 -9.22
CA LYS A 30 -0.08 9.19 -8.45
C LYS A 30 -1.31 8.31 -8.24
N LYS A 31 -1.79 7.65 -9.31
CA LYS A 31 -2.95 6.75 -9.25
C LYS A 31 -2.69 5.54 -8.35
N PHE A 32 -1.49 4.95 -8.44
CA PHE A 32 -1.14 3.80 -7.63
C PHE A 32 -1.11 4.13 -6.13
N ILE A 33 -0.42 5.20 -5.74
CA ILE A 33 -0.39 5.61 -4.34
C ILE A 33 -1.79 6.01 -3.85
N ARG A 34 -2.54 6.82 -4.63
CA ARG A 34 -3.87 7.29 -4.23
C ARG A 34 -4.88 6.15 -4.02
N ASN A 35 -4.89 5.17 -4.91
CA ASN A 35 -5.95 4.17 -4.97
C ASN A 35 -5.57 2.83 -4.35
N HIS A 36 -4.28 2.56 -4.12
CA HIS A 36 -3.81 1.29 -3.58
C HIS A 36 -3.01 1.50 -2.30
N ILE A 37 -1.68 1.58 -2.38
CA ILE A 37 -0.80 1.49 -1.21
C ILE A 37 -1.02 2.64 -0.21
N GLY A 38 -1.41 3.83 -0.68
CA GLY A 38 -1.73 4.97 0.19
C GLY A 38 -3.04 4.80 0.97
N ARG A 39 -3.94 3.90 0.54
CA ARG A 39 -5.19 3.61 1.25
C ARG A 39 -4.99 2.68 2.43
N TRP A 40 -4.42 1.49 2.20
CA TRP A 40 -4.29 0.45 3.22
C TRP A 40 -2.92 0.46 3.91
N GLY A 41 -1.88 0.96 3.25
CA GLY A 41 -0.50 0.96 3.75
C GLY A 41 -0.32 1.66 5.10
N PRO A 42 -0.93 2.83 5.35
CA PRO A 42 -0.86 3.47 6.66
C PRO A 42 -1.42 2.60 7.79
N LEU A 43 -2.55 1.93 7.56
CA LEU A 43 -3.18 1.07 8.57
C LEU A 43 -2.36 -0.19 8.82
N PHE A 44 -1.80 -0.80 7.77
CA PHE A 44 -0.82 -1.87 7.89
C PHE A 44 0.35 -1.45 8.78
N CYS A 45 0.90 -0.26 8.56
CA CYS A 45 2.02 0.22 9.36
C CYS A 45 1.65 0.36 10.85
N ILE A 46 0.45 0.86 11.16
CA ILE A 46 -0.04 0.97 12.53
C ILE A 46 -0.13 -0.40 13.20
N PHE A 47 -0.77 -1.38 12.56
CA PHE A 47 -0.94 -2.71 13.15
C PHE A 47 0.36 -3.47 13.28
N THR A 48 1.21 -3.43 12.26
CA THR A 48 2.50 -4.12 12.29
C THR A 48 3.44 -3.49 13.33
N SER A 49 3.46 -2.15 13.45
CA SER A 49 4.28 -1.48 14.48
C SER A 49 3.81 -1.85 15.90
N ARG A 50 2.49 -1.88 16.13
CA ARG A 50 1.90 -2.32 17.40
C ARG A 50 2.21 -3.79 17.73
N LYS A 51 2.15 -4.67 16.73
CA LYS A 51 2.41 -6.10 16.90
C LYS A 51 3.90 -6.42 17.08
N ALA A 52 4.78 -5.68 16.42
CA ALA A 52 6.22 -5.89 16.51
C ALA A 52 6.81 -5.36 17.84
N GLU A 53 6.23 -4.30 18.41
CA GLU A 53 6.61 -3.62 19.66
C GLU A 53 8.01 -2.97 19.67
N ARG A 54 9.05 -3.65 19.16
CA ARG A 54 10.47 -3.22 19.11
C ARG A 54 11.28 -4.03 18.10
N GLY A 55 12.48 -3.53 17.79
CA GLY A 55 13.47 -4.21 16.93
C GLY A 55 13.22 -4.01 15.44
N LEU A 56 13.97 -4.76 14.62
CA LEU A 56 14.11 -4.52 13.19
C LEU A 56 12.78 -4.34 12.43
N TYR A 57 11.78 -5.20 12.66
CA TYR A 57 10.50 -5.11 11.96
C TYR A 57 9.68 -3.88 12.35
N LYS A 58 9.80 -3.43 13.61
CA LYS A 58 9.21 -2.15 14.04
C LYS A 58 9.90 -0.98 13.34
N ASP A 59 11.23 -0.97 13.32
CA ASP A 59 11.99 0.13 12.72
C ASP A 59 11.71 0.24 11.21
N ILE A 60 11.69 -0.89 10.50
CA ILE A 60 11.36 -0.94 9.06
C ILE A 60 9.96 -0.40 8.80
N VAL A 61 8.96 -0.77 9.60
CA VAL A 61 7.59 -0.35 9.34
C VAL A 61 7.35 1.11 9.71
N ASP A 62 8.04 1.62 10.73
CA ASP A 62 8.01 3.04 11.06
C ASP A 62 8.65 3.88 9.94
N ILE A 63 9.75 3.41 9.34
CA ILE A 63 10.35 4.00 8.14
C ILE A 63 9.35 3.96 6.96
N LEU A 64 8.67 2.83 6.75
CA LEU A 64 7.67 2.70 5.69
C LEU A 64 6.51 3.70 5.88
N ALA A 65 6.05 3.91 7.11
CA ALA A 65 5.00 4.89 7.41
C ALA A 65 5.43 6.32 7.02
N ILE A 66 6.67 6.68 7.35
CA ILE A 66 7.26 7.97 6.97
C ILE A 66 7.38 8.07 5.45
N PHE A 67 7.86 7.02 4.79
CA PHE A 67 7.99 6.96 3.34
C PHE A 67 6.64 7.18 2.64
N LEU A 68 5.59 6.47 3.02
CA LEU A 68 4.26 6.59 2.41
C LEU A 68 3.66 8.01 2.57
N ARG A 69 3.90 8.64 3.72
CA ARG A 69 3.50 10.04 3.94
C ARG A 69 4.27 10.97 3.01
N ASN A 70 5.58 10.82 2.92
CA ASN A 70 6.42 11.66 2.07
C ASN A 70 6.11 11.50 0.58
N GLU A 71 5.88 10.27 0.12
CA GLU A 71 5.44 10.00 -1.26
C GLU A 71 4.11 10.69 -1.57
N SER A 72 3.16 10.65 -0.63
CA SER A 72 1.86 11.32 -0.82
C SER A 72 2.01 12.83 -0.94
N HIS A 73 2.90 13.43 -0.14
CA HIS A 73 3.21 14.86 -0.24
C HIS A 73 3.97 15.21 -1.52
N LEU A 74 5.00 14.44 -1.88
CA LEU A 74 5.81 14.67 -3.07
C LEU A 74 4.96 14.63 -4.35
N LEU A 75 4.01 13.70 -4.40
CA LEU A 75 3.13 13.49 -5.54
C LEU A 75 1.89 14.38 -5.51
N ASP A 76 1.71 15.19 -4.47
CA ASP A 76 0.54 16.05 -4.22
C ASP A 76 -0.78 15.27 -4.33
N ILE A 77 -0.92 14.27 -3.46
CA ILE A 77 -2.10 13.41 -3.39
C ILE A 77 -2.55 13.21 -1.96
N ASN A 78 -3.87 13.06 -1.80
CA ASN A 78 -4.49 12.73 -0.52
C ASN A 78 -5.31 11.43 -0.66
N PRO A 79 -4.71 10.26 -0.39
CA PRO A 79 -5.42 8.97 -0.44
C PRO A 79 -6.51 8.90 0.64
N VAL A 80 -7.68 8.34 0.29
CA VAL A 80 -8.71 7.99 1.26
C VAL A 80 -8.27 6.72 2.00
N LYS A 81 -7.81 6.89 3.24
CA LYS A 81 -7.26 5.81 4.06
C LYS A 81 -8.38 4.87 4.49
N VAL A 82 -8.07 3.58 4.55
CA VAL A 82 -8.97 2.58 5.14
C VAL A 82 -8.95 2.77 6.66
N GLU A 83 -10.12 2.82 7.27
CA GLU A 83 -10.23 2.91 8.73
C GLU A 83 -10.29 1.53 9.40
N GLU A 84 -9.93 1.46 10.68
CA GLU A 84 -9.92 0.21 11.45
C GLU A 84 -11.30 -0.49 11.51
N PRO A 85 -12.44 0.21 11.68
CA PRO A 85 -13.76 -0.42 11.62
C PRO A 85 -14.06 -1.04 10.25
N GLU A 86 -13.66 -0.38 9.16
CA GLU A 86 -13.81 -0.89 7.79
C GLU A 86 -12.91 -2.11 7.54
N TYR A 87 -11.70 -2.11 8.09
CA TYR A 87 -10.81 -3.25 8.02
C TYR A 87 -11.35 -4.46 8.77
N ARG A 88 -11.87 -4.26 9.99
CA ARG A 88 -12.46 -5.36 10.77
C ARG A 88 -13.70 -5.94 10.10
N SER A 89 -14.56 -5.12 9.51
CA SER A 89 -15.74 -5.64 8.80
C SER A 89 -15.35 -6.46 7.56
N LEU A 90 -14.33 -6.03 6.82
CA LEU A 90 -13.76 -6.80 5.70
C LEU A 90 -13.06 -8.09 6.18
N SER A 91 -12.31 -8.05 7.29
CA SER A 91 -11.67 -9.25 7.82
C SER A 91 -12.69 -10.26 8.32
N TYR A 92 -13.75 -9.81 9.01
CA TYR A 92 -14.85 -10.68 9.43
C TYR A 92 -15.59 -11.29 8.24
N SER A 93 -15.83 -10.53 7.16
CA SER A 93 -16.48 -11.10 5.97
C SER A 93 -15.58 -12.15 5.31
N MET A 94 -14.27 -11.88 5.19
CA MET A 94 -13.32 -12.83 4.61
C MET A 94 -13.11 -14.07 5.49
N GLU A 95 -13.03 -13.93 6.81
CA GLU A 95 -12.96 -15.06 7.75
C GLU A 95 -14.23 -15.91 7.65
N ASN A 96 -15.41 -15.27 7.60
CA ASN A 96 -16.67 -15.98 7.42
C ASN A 96 -16.73 -16.70 6.06
N ASP A 97 -16.22 -16.11 4.98
CA ASP A 97 -16.14 -16.75 3.66
C ASP A 97 -15.17 -17.94 3.67
N LEU A 98 -14.05 -17.83 4.38
CA LEU A 98 -13.07 -18.91 4.51
C LEU A 98 -13.61 -20.06 5.37
N VAL A 99 -14.37 -19.75 6.43
CA VAL A 99 -15.05 -20.75 7.29
C VAL A 99 -16.21 -21.41 6.52
N ALA A 100 -17.02 -20.63 5.79
CA ALA A 100 -18.16 -21.16 5.04
C ALA A 100 -17.74 -22.07 3.86
N ASN A 101 -16.53 -21.88 3.33
CA ASN A 101 -15.96 -22.69 2.26
C ASN A 101 -14.86 -23.65 2.76
N ALA A 102 -14.70 -23.79 4.08
CA ALA A 102 -13.72 -24.72 4.62
C ALA A 102 -14.13 -26.17 4.30
N PRO A 103 -13.19 -27.04 3.90
CA PRO A 103 -13.46 -28.47 3.75
C PRO A 103 -13.96 -29.04 5.09
N SER A 104 -14.89 -30.00 5.04
CA SER A 104 -15.48 -30.64 6.23
C SER A 104 -14.45 -31.33 7.14
N GLU A 105 -13.25 -31.58 6.65
CA GLU A 105 -12.11 -32.13 7.40
C GLU A 105 -11.54 -31.14 8.44
N CYS A 106 -11.86 -29.84 8.33
CA CYS A 106 -11.39 -28.79 9.23
C CYS A 106 -12.37 -28.46 10.36
N GLU A 107 -13.55 -29.09 10.41
CA GLU A 107 -14.49 -28.87 11.51
C GLU A 107 -14.00 -29.57 12.80
N PRO A 108 -13.96 -28.88 13.95
CA PRO A 108 -13.55 -29.49 15.21
C PRO A 108 -14.57 -30.57 15.62
N ARG A 109 -14.07 -31.78 15.89
CA ARG A 109 -14.86 -32.92 16.42
C ARG A 109 -15.28 -32.73 17.87
#